data_AF-A0A968K2Y1-F1
#
_entry.id   AF-A0A968K2Y1-F1
#
_cell.length_a   1.000
_cell.length_b   1.000
_cell.length_c   1.000
_cell.angle_alpha   90.00
_cell.angle_beta   90.00
_cell.angle_gamma   90.00
#
_symmetry.space_group_name_H-M   'P 1'
#
loop_
_entity.id
_entity.type
_entity.pdbx_description
1 polymer ?
#
loop_
_entity_poly.entity_id
_entity_poly.type
_entity_poly.pdbx_seq_one_letter_code
_entity_poly.pdbx_strand_id
1 'polypeptide(L)'
;AVAAFGGSLGARRINEAVLGTCAAWRHRGDLAVRHIAGERDHDDLAARRPVDGADPLQYQLVGFEDDMVSVYAAAEVVVCRAGASSVAEIAVVGIPSV
;
A
#
# COMPACT_ATOMS: atom_id res chain seq x y z
N ALA A 1 2.42 3.01 10.21
CA ALA A 1 1.93 3.16 8.84
C ALA A 1 1.44 1.81 8.29
N VAL A 2 0.52 1.84 7.33
CA VAL A 2 0.06 0.67 6.57
C VAL A 2 0.84 0.61 5.25
N ALA A 3 1.47 -0.52 4.95
CA ALA A 3 2.00 -0.80 3.62
C ALA A 3 1.04 -1.76 2.88
N ALA A 4 0.66 -1.43 1.65
CA ALA A 4 -0.22 -2.27 0.86
C ALA A 4 0.34 -2.53 -0.53
N PHE A 5 0.46 -3.80 -0.91
CA PHE A 5 1.04 -4.20 -2.20
C PHE A 5 0.55 -5.55 -2.69
N GLY A 6 0.48 -5.73 -4.01
CA GLY A 6 -0.03 -6.95 -4.63
C GLY A 6 1.02 -7.89 -5.24
N GLY A 7 2.31 -7.63 -4.99
CA GLY A 7 3.43 -8.18 -5.76
C GLY A 7 3.86 -7.24 -6.88
N SER A 8 4.91 -7.60 -7.63
CA SER A 8 5.59 -6.70 -8.59
C SER A 8 4.68 -6.07 -9.65
N LEU A 9 3.70 -6.81 -10.17
CA LEU A 9 2.77 -6.33 -11.19
C LEU A 9 1.53 -5.62 -10.64
N GLY A 10 1.37 -5.55 -9.32
CA GLY A 10 0.16 -5.02 -8.71
C GLY A 10 -1.04 -5.97 -8.81
N ALA A 11 -1.67 -6.27 -7.68
CA ALA A 11 -2.89 -7.07 -7.67
C ALA A 11 -4.08 -6.12 -7.74
N ARG A 12 -4.73 -6.04 -8.90
CA ARG A 12 -5.85 -5.11 -9.15
C ARG A 12 -6.90 -5.10 -8.04
N ARG A 13 -7.30 -6.27 -7.52
CA ARG A 13 -8.28 -6.37 -6.43
C ARG A 13 -7.80 -5.72 -5.12
N ILE A 14 -6.51 -5.85 -4.80
CA ILE A 14 -5.92 -5.15 -3.65
C ILE A 14 -5.90 -3.66 -3.91
N ASN A 15 -5.46 -3.23 -5.10
CA ASN A 15 -5.37 -1.81 -5.44
C ASN A 15 -6.74 -1.10 -5.30
N GLU A 16 -7.79 -1.72 -5.82
CA GLU A 16 -9.18 -1.21 -5.71
C GLU A 16 -9.66 -1.15 -4.25
N ALA A 17 -9.38 -2.19 -3.46
CA ALA A 17 -9.75 -2.23 -2.05
C ALA A 17 -9.01 -1.14 -1.24
N VAL A 18 -7.72 -0.94 -1.50
CA VAL A 18 -6.90 0.10 -0.85
C VAL A 18 -7.41 1.48 -1.22
N LEU A 19 -7.74 1.75 -2.49
CA LEU A 19 -8.35 3.01 -2.92
C LEU A 19 -9.65 3.30 -2.17
N GLY A 20 -10.59 2.35 -2.18
CA GLY A 20 -11.88 2.51 -1.51
C GLY A 20 -11.72 2.73 0.00
N THR A 21 -10.79 2.02 0.62
CA THR A 21 -10.48 2.16 2.05
C THR A 21 -9.88 3.53 2.36
N CYS A 22 -8.91 4.00 1.57
CA CYS A 22 -8.32 5.32 1.76
C CYS A 22 -9.35 6.44 1.57
N ALA A 23 -10.29 6.30 0.63
CA ALA A 23 -11.36 7.27 0.44
C ALA A 23 -12.28 7.34 1.67
N ALA A 24 -12.60 6.19 2.28
CA ALA A 24 -13.37 6.12 3.52
C ALA A 24 -12.57 6.67 4.72
N TRP A 25 -11.25 6.56 4.70
CA TRP A 25 -10.35 7.01 5.77
C TRP A 25 -9.76 8.40 5.55
N ARG A 26 -10.18 9.14 4.51
CA ARG A 26 -9.56 10.43 4.14
C ARG A 26 -9.43 11.44 5.30
N HIS A 27 -10.32 11.36 6.28
CA HIS A 27 -10.33 12.23 7.47
C HIS A 27 -9.39 11.79 8.61
N ARG A 28 -8.69 10.65 8.48
CA ARG A 28 -7.82 10.06 9.51
C ARG A 28 -6.40 10.61 9.42
N GLY A 29 -6.12 11.67 10.18
CA GLY A 29 -4.78 12.27 10.25
C GLY A 29 -3.75 11.47 11.06
N ASP A 30 -4.21 10.44 11.78
CA ASP A 30 -3.39 9.50 12.57
C ASP A 30 -2.85 8.33 11.73
N LEU A 31 -3.25 8.23 10.45
CA LEU A 31 -2.89 7.13 9.58
C LEU A 31 -2.01 7.59 8.41
N ALA A 32 -1.10 6.70 8.01
CA ALA A 32 -0.31 6.82 6.80
C ALA A 32 -0.39 5.51 6.01
N VAL A 33 -0.59 5.62 4.70
CA VAL A 33 -0.73 4.48 3.78
C VAL A 33 0.28 4.63 2.64
N ARG A 34 1.18 3.65 2.52
CA ARG A 34 2.06 3.49 1.35
C ARG A 34 1.48 2.38 0.47
N HIS A 35 0.96 2.76 -0.69
CA HIS A 35 0.28 1.87 -1.62
C HIS A 35 1.18 1.62 -2.85
N ILE A 36 1.81 0.45 -2.89
CA ILE A 36 2.66 0.01 -4.01
C ILE A 36 1.78 -0.77 -4.98
N ALA A 37 1.30 -0.06 -5.99
CA ALA A 37 0.23 -0.52 -6.86
C ALA A 37 0.71 -1.33 -8.07
N GLY A 38 2.02 -1.38 -8.34
CA GLY A 38 2.57 -1.94 -9.57
C GLY A 38 2.46 -0.95 -10.74
N GLU A 39 3.43 -1.00 -11.66
CA GLU A 39 3.49 -0.08 -12.80
C GLU A 39 2.26 -0.16 -13.71
N ARG A 40 1.67 -1.36 -13.85
CA ARG A 40 0.57 -1.61 -14.80
C ARG A 40 -0.65 -0.72 -14.56
N ASP A 41 -1.05 -0.58 -13.30
CA ASP A 41 -2.30 0.08 -12.92
C ASP A 41 -2.03 1.49 -12.34
N HIS A 42 -0.77 1.93 -12.25
CA HIS A 42 -0.39 3.16 -11.53
C HIS A 42 -1.10 4.40 -12.06
N ASP A 43 -1.07 4.64 -13.37
CA ASP A 43 -1.61 5.87 -13.96
C ASP A 43 -3.15 5.96 -13.82
N ASP A 44 -3.86 4.84 -13.97
CA ASP A 44 -5.30 4.75 -13.73
C ASP A 44 -5.64 5.08 -12.27
N LEU A 45 -4.88 4.51 -11.33
CA LEU A 45 -5.10 4.72 -9.90
C LEU A 45 -4.74 6.15 -9.47
N ALA A 46 -3.74 6.76 -10.10
CA ALA A 46 -3.35 8.14 -9.86
C ALA A 46 -4.46 9.12 -10.29
N ALA A 47 -5.12 8.86 -11.42
CA ALA A 47 -6.27 9.64 -11.87
C ALA A 47 -7.49 9.51 -10.94
N ARG A 48 -7.55 8.43 -10.16
CA ARG A 48 -8.64 8.09 -9.23
C ARG A 48 -8.21 8.24 -7.77
N ARG A 49 -7.25 9.14 -7.49
CA ARG A 49 -6.67 9.33 -6.17
C ARG A 49 -7.77 9.49 -5.11
N PRO A 50 -7.70 8.78 -3.98
CA PRO A 50 -8.81 8.72 -3.03
C PRO A 50 -8.85 9.88 -2.04
N VAL A 51 -7.78 10.68 -2.00
CA VAL A 51 -7.60 11.81 -1.09
C VAL A 51 -6.90 12.97 -1.80
N ASP A 52 -7.25 14.18 -1.39
CA ASP A 52 -6.70 15.43 -1.93
C ASP A 52 -5.79 16.13 -0.90
N GLY A 53 -5.13 17.22 -1.31
CA GLY A 53 -4.18 17.94 -0.45
C GLY A 53 -4.78 18.58 0.81
N ALA A 54 -6.12 18.65 0.91
CA ALA A 54 -6.83 19.13 2.09
C ALA A 54 -7.20 18.01 3.08
N ASP A 55 -7.11 16.75 2.67
CA ASP A 55 -7.44 15.61 3.51
C ASP A 55 -6.31 15.30 4.52
N PRO A 56 -6.63 15.01 5.79
CA PRO A 56 -5.62 14.67 6.79
C PRO A 56 -4.82 13.38 6.51
N LEU A 57 -5.41 12.41 5.81
CA LEU A 57 -4.79 11.11 5.57
C LEU A 57 -3.51 11.24 4.73
N GLN A 58 -2.41 10.69 5.24
CA GLN A 58 -1.15 10.63 4.51
C GLN A 58 -1.16 9.43 3.55
N TYR A 59 -1.55 9.66 2.28
CA TYR A 59 -1.60 8.62 1.26
C TYR A 59 -0.57 8.85 0.15
N GLN A 60 0.26 7.84 -0.07
CA GLN A 60 1.24 7.82 -1.15
C GLN A 60 1.03 6.60 -2.05
N LEU A 61 0.71 6.87 -3.31
CA LEU A 61 0.68 5.89 -4.39
C LEU A 61 2.09 5.75 -4.97
N VAL A 62 2.52 4.51 -5.21
CA VAL A 62 3.84 4.14 -5.72
C VAL A 62 3.64 3.12 -6.84
N GLY A 63 4.30 3.31 -7.98
CA GLY A 63 4.26 2.35 -9.09
C GLY A 63 5.11 1.12 -8.79
N PHE A 64 6.41 1.30 -8.66
CA PHE A 64 7.37 0.27 -8.27
C PHE A 64 8.20 0.74 -7.07
N GLU A 65 8.60 -0.20 -6.21
CA GLU A 65 9.40 0.08 -5.02
C GLU A 65 10.66 -0.80 -5.04
N ASP A 66 11.82 -0.15 -5.09
CA ASP A 66 13.12 -0.81 -5.07
C ASP A 66 13.60 -1.09 -3.64
N ASP A 67 13.18 -0.29 -2.66
CA ASP A 67 13.61 -0.42 -1.27
C ASP A 67 12.48 -0.93 -0.37
N MET A 68 12.12 -2.20 -0.59
CA MET A 68 11.15 -2.90 0.25
C MET A 68 11.60 -3.04 1.71
N VAL A 69 12.92 -3.00 1.98
CA VAL A 69 13.45 -3.08 3.35
C VAL A 69 13.01 -1.86 4.16
N SER A 70 13.15 -0.65 3.61
CA SER A 70 12.66 0.57 4.25
C SER A 70 11.15 0.58 4.41
N VAL A 71 10.40 0.06 3.44
CA VAL A 71 8.93 -0.06 3.54
C VAL A 71 8.54 -0.97 4.70
N TYR A 72 9.14 -2.15 4.79
CA TYR A 72 8.89 -3.08 5.89
C TYR A 72 9.29 -2.47 7.24
N ALA A 73 10.46 -1.85 7.34
CA ALA A 73 10.92 -1.24 8.59
C ALA A 73 10.00 -0.12 9.11
N ALA A 74 9.32 0.59 8.21
CA ALA A 74 8.38 1.67 8.56
C ALA A 74 6.93 1.20 8.75
N ALA A 75 6.60 -0.03 8.35
CA ALA A 75 5.25 -0.56 8.39
C ALA A 75 4.90 -1.13 9.76
N GLU A 76 3.72 -0.78 10.27
CA GLU A 76 3.12 -1.40 11.46
C GLU A 76 2.27 -2.62 11.08
N VAL A 77 1.76 -2.62 9.85
CA VAL A 77 0.99 -3.72 9.27
C VAL A 77 1.15 -3.72 7.75
N VAL A 78 1.19 -4.92 7.17
CA VAL A 78 1.24 -5.14 5.72
C VAL A 78 -0.09 -5.75 5.25
N VAL A 79 -0.64 -5.22 4.16
CA VAL A 79 -1.75 -5.84 3.42
C VAL A 79 -1.22 -6.29 2.08
N CYS A 80 -1.13 -7.60 1.85
CA CYS A 80 -0.57 -8.08 0.60
C CYS A 80 -1.15 -9.40 0.11
N ARG A 81 -0.79 -9.79 -1.11
CA ARG A 81 -1.01 -11.17 -1.53
C ARG A 81 -0.08 -12.10 -0.75
N ALA A 82 -0.54 -13.31 -0.48
CA ALA A 82 0.27 -14.41 0.04
C ALA A 82 1.21 -15.01 -1.03
N GLY A 83 2.09 -14.19 -1.61
CA GLY A 83 3.16 -14.67 -2.49
C GLY A 83 4.30 -15.29 -1.68
N ALA A 84 4.96 -16.32 -2.22
CA ALA A 84 5.98 -17.07 -1.49
C ALA A 84 7.11 -16.17 -0.92
N SER A 85 7.67 -15.27 -1.74
CA SER A 85 8.71 -14.33 -1.29
C SER A 85 8.20 -13.36 -0.24
N SER A 86 7.05 -12.72 -0.46
CA SER A 86 6.49 -11.75 0.49
C SER A 86 6.16 -12.38 1.84
N VAL A 87 5.59 -13.60 1.85
CA VAL A 87 5.32 -14.33 3.10
C VAL A 87 6.62 -14.65 3.83
N ALA A 88 7.66 -15.11 3.12
CA ALA A 88 8.96 -15.41 3.72
C ALA A 88 9.62 -14.14 4.28
N GLU A 89 9.62 -13.04 3.53
CA GLU A 89 10.15 -11.75 3.95
C GLU A 89 9.43 -11.23 5.21
N ILE A 90 8.09 -11.17 5.18
CA ILE A 90 7.30 -10.67 6.31
C ILE A 90 7.50 -11.54 7.55
N ALA A 91 7.59 -12.86 7.40
CA ALA A 91 7.85 -13.78 8.52
C ALA A 91 9.23 -13.54 9.16
N VAL A 92 10.24 -13.19 8.36
CA VAL A 92 11.59 -12.85 8.84
C VAL A 92 11.59 -11.49 9.55
N VAL A 93 10.92 -10.48 8.99
CA VAL A 93 10.88 -9.14 9.59
C VAL A 93 9.96 -9.09 10.82
N GLY A 94 8.96 -9.97 10.89
CA GLY A 94 8.05 -10.09 12.03
C GLY A 94 6.94 -9.04 12.07
N ILE A 95 6.50 -8.54 10.90
CA ILE A 95 5.43 -7.53 10.80
C ILE A 95 4.08 -8.23 10.71
N PRO A 96 3.04 -7.77 11.43
CA PRO A 96 1.68 -8.27 11.22
C PRO A 96 1.24 -8.11 9.76
N SER A 97 0.61 -9.15 9.20
CA SER A 97 0.11 -9.11 7.83
C SER A 97 -1.27 -9.71 7.65
N VAL A 98 -1.99 -9.19 6.67
CA VAL A 98 -3.30 -9.68 6.19
C VAL A 98 -3.21 -10.03 4.71
#